data_AF-A0A136WH63-F1
#
_entry.id   AF-A0A136WH63-F1
#
_cell.length_a   1.000
_cell.length_b   1.000
_cell.length_c   1.000
_cell.angle_alpha   90.00
_cell.angle_beta   90.00
_cell.angle_gamma   90.00
#
_symmetry.space_group_name_H-M   'P 1'
#
loop_
_entity.id
_entity.type
_entity.pdbx_description
1 polymer ?
#
loop_
_entity_poly.entity_id
_entity_poly.type
_entity_poly.pdbx_seq_one_letter_code
_entity_poly.pdbx_strand_id
1 'polypeptide(L)' 'MIIKFANTWANWLVENGASRDDYEIYAYGAECMLNELFSDILLILTALLFHKTFEMILDQCFLW' A
#
# COMPACT_ATOMS: atom_id res chain seq x y z
N MET A 1 -6.51 7.49 -9.65
CA MET A 1 -5.39 6.74 -10.25
C MET A 1 -5.18 5.41 -9.51
N ILE A 2 -5.09 5.46 -8.17
CA ILE A 2 -5.03 4.27 -7.29
C ILE A 2 -6.17 3.28 -7.57
N ILE A 3 -7.43 3.74 -7.61
CA ILE A 3 -8.59 2.88 -7.91
C ILE A 3 -8.47 2.16 -9.27
N LYS A 4 -7.92 2.82 -10.30
CA LYS A 4 -7.71 2.17 -11.61
C LYS A 4 -6.69 1.05 -11.51
N PHE A 5 -5.59 1.27 -10.79
CA PHE A 5 -4.56 0.24 -10.56
C PHE A 5 -5.08 -0.90 -9.69
N ALA A 6 -5.84 -0.60 -8.64
CA ALA A 6 -6.46 -1.58 -7.77
C ALA A 6 -7.42 -2.50 -8.55
N ASN A 7 -8.25 -1.91 -9.42
CA ASN A 7 -9.14 -2.69 -10.29
C ASN A 7 -8.36 -3.52 -11.31
N THR A 8 -7.30 -2.99 -11.92
CA THR A 8 -6.44 -3.77 -12.83
C THR A 8 -5.79 -4.96 -12.10
N TRP A 9 -5.35 -4.75 -10.86
CA TRP A 9 -4.78 -5.81 -10.02
C TRP A 9 -5.82 -6.88 -9.68
N ALA A 10 -7.02 -6.48 -9.26
CA ALA A 10 -8.12 -7.40 -8.97
C ALA A 10 -8.55 -8.20 -10.21
N ASN A 11 -8.62 -7.56 -11.38
CA ASN A 11 -8.89 -8.24 -12.65
C ASN A 11 -7.82 -9.29 -12.96
N TRP A 12 -6.54 -8.93 -12.83
CA TRP A 12 -5.45 -9.88 -13.03
C TRP A 12 -5.54 -11.08 -12.08
N LEU A 13 -5.86 -10.88 -10.80
CA LEU A 13 -6.03 -11.99 -9.86
C LEU A 13 -7.15 -12.94 -10.28
N VAL A 14 -8.32 -12.41 -10.64
CA VAL A 14 -9.46 -13.22 -11.10
C VAL A 14 -9.13 -13.96 -12.40
N GLU A 15 -8.45 -13.32 -13.35
CA GLU A 15 -7.97 -13.95 -14.59
C GLU A 15 -6.98 -15.10 -14.33
N ASN A 16 -6.26 -15.08 -13.21
CA ASN A 16 -5.29 -16.10 -12.81
C ASN A 16 -5.85 -17.14 -11.81
N GLY A 17 -7.18 -17.23 -11.68
CA GLY A 17 -7.86 -18.29 -10.94
C GLY A 17 -8.31 -17.93 -9.53
N ALA A 18 -8.23 -16.65 -9.13
CA ALA A 18 -8.87 -16.17 -7.91
C ALA A 18 -10.40 -16.15 -8.05
N SER A 19 -11.12 -16.30 -6.94
CA SER A 19 -12.58 -16.31 -6.94
C SER A 19 -13.13 -14.97 -7.42
N ARG A 20 -14.08 -15.01 -8.35
CA ARG A 20 -14.74 -13.79 -8.82
C ARG A 20 -15.66 -13.17 -7.76
N ASP A 21 -16.18 -13.99 -6.84
CA ASP A 21 -17.03 -13.52 -5.74
C ASP A 21 -16.25 -12.63 -4.76
N ASP A 22 -14.92 -12.81 -4.69
CA ASP A 22 -14.03 -12.05 -3.82
C ASP A 22 -13.41 -10.82 -4.51
N TYR A 23 -13.84 -10.48 -5.74
CA TYR A 23 -13.24 -9.40 -6.53
C TYR A 23 -13.15 -8.06 -5.76
N GLU A 24 -14.21 -7.68 -5.06
CA GLU A 24 -14.26 -6.43 -4.27
C GLU A 24 -13.23 -6.44 -3.13
N ILE A 25 -12.98 -7.60 -2.53
CA ILE A 25 -11.96 -7.76 -1.48
C ILE A 25 -10.57 -7.54 -2.08
N TYR A 26 -10.30 -8.09 -3.27
CA TYR A 26 -9.02 -7.90 -3.95
C TYR A 26 -8.79 -6.45 -4.38
N ALA A 27 -9.82 -5.80 -4.92
CA ALA A 27 -9.75 -4.40 -5.32
C ALA A 27 -9.50 -3.49 -4.10
N TYR A 28 -10.27 -3.68 -3.03
CA TYR A 28 -10.09 -2.93 -1.79
C TYR A 28 -8.73 -3.19 -1.14
N GLY A 29 -8.28 -4.44 -1.08
CA GLY A 29 -6.97 -4.80 -0.55
C GLY A 29 -5.83 -4.16 -1.34
N ALA A 30 -5.91 -4.13 -2.67
CA ALA A 30 -4.94 -3.46 -3.51
C ALA A 30 -4.94 -1.93 -3.33
N GLU A 31 -6.12 -1.33 -3.11
CA GLU A 31 -6.23 0.09 -2.77
C GLU A 31 -5.53 0.40 -1.44
N CYS A 32 -5.81 -0.36 -0.39
CA CYS A 32 -5.17 -0.22 0.92
C CYS A 32 -3.66 -0.36 0.83
N MET A 33 -3.17 -1.43 0.17
CA MET A 33 -1.74 -1.68 -0.01
C MET A 33 -1.04 -0.52 -0.74
N LEU A 34 -1.63 -0.01 -1.81
CA LEU A 34 -1.06 1.12 -2.54
C LEU A 34 -1.04 2.38 -1.68
N ASN A 35 -2.11 2.63 -0.93
CA ASN A 35 -2.20 3.81 -0.07
C ASN A 35 -1.16 3.76 1.07
N GLU A 36 -0.97 2.59 1.68
CA GLU A 36 0.06 2.36 2.70
C GLU A 36 1.45 2.56 2.11
N LEU A 37 1.75 1.95 0.96
CA LEU A 37 3.04 2.11 0.28
C LEU A 37 3.36 3.58 -0.04
N PHE A 38 2.41 4.34 -0.58
CA PHE A 38 2.64 5.74 -0.89
C PHE A 38 2.81 6.59 0.37
N SER A 39 2.08 6.27 1.44
CA SER A 39 2.19 6.95 2.72
C SER A 39 3.55 6.71 3.36
N ASP A 40 4.04 5.47 3.34
CA ASP A 40 5.37 5.11 3.85
C ASP A 40 6.49 5.77 3.05
N ILE A 41 6.39 5.78 1.72
CA ILE A 41 7.37 6.48 0.87
C ILE A 41 7.42 7.97 1.24
N LEU A 42 6.26 8.62 1.39
CA LEU A 42 6.19 10.03 1.75
C LEU A 42 6.79 10.30 3.14
N LEU A 43 6.52 9.40 4.10
CA LEU A 43 7.05 9.47 5.45
C LEU A 43 8.58 9.34 5.46
N ILE A 44 9.13 8.35 4.75
CA ILE A 44 10.57 8.13 4.61
C ILE A 44 11.25 9.34 3.96
N LEU A 45 10.70 9.87 2.87
CA LEU A 45 11.24 11.05 2.20
C LEU A 45 11.25 12.27 3.12
N THR A 46 10.19 12.46 3.89
CA THR A 46 10.11 13.54 4.88
C THR A 46 11.18 13.37 5.95
N ALA A 47 11.32 12.17 6.52
CA ALA A 47 12.33 11.90 7.53
C ALA A 47 13.76 12.10 6.99
N LEU A 48 14.03 11.76 5.72
CA LEU A 48 15.31 12.04 5.07
C LEU A 48 15.56 13.54 4.93
N LEU A 49 14.58 14.32 4.48
CA LEU A 49 14.68 15.78 4.32
C LEU A 49 14.97 16.50 5.64
N PHE A 50 14.40 16.03 6.75
CA PHE A 50 14.59 16.62 8.07
C PHE A 50 15.74 15.99 8.87
N HIS A 51 16.48 15.04 8.29
CA HIS A 51 17.52 14.27 8.98
C HIS A 51 17.01 13.56 10.25
N LYS A 52 15.77 13.07 10.20
CA LYS A 52 15.06 12.35 11.28
C LYS A 52 14.81 10.87 10.98
N THR A 53 15.56 10.31 10.03
CA THR A 53 15.37 8.94 9.54
C THR A 53 15.51 7.89 10.64
N PHE A 54 16.43 8.08 11.58
CA PHE A 54 16.61 7.12 12.68
C PHE A 54 15.45 7.16 13.68
N GLU A 55 14.95 8.34 14.06
CA GLU A 55 13.78 8.47 14.93
C GLU A 55 12.53 7.86 14.28
N MET A 56 12.33 8.07 12.98
CA MET A 56 11.22 7.45 12.25
C MET A 56 11.32 5.92 12.20
N ILE A 57 12.50 5.35 11.97
CA ILE A 57 12.69 3.88 11.99
C ILE A 57 12.38 3.31 13.38
N LEU A 58 12.84 3.99 14.44
CA LEU A 58 12.51 3.59 15.81
C LEU A 58 11.00 3.63 16.06
N ASP A 59 10.31 4.67 15.60
CA ASP A 59 8.85 4.80 15.73
C ASP A 59 8.11 3.66 15.01
N GLN A 60 8.48 3.37 13.75
CA GLN A 60 7.86 2.27 12.99
C GLN A 60 8.14 0.88 13.57
N CYS A 61 9.31 0.65 14.17
CA CYS A 61 9.65 -0.67 14.72
C CYS A 61 9.15 -0.92 16.15
N PHE A 62 8.91 0.13 16.95
CA PHE A 62 8.67 -0.01 18.40
C PHE A 62 7.40 0.67 18.92
N LEU A 63 6.69 1.47 18.11
CA LEU A 63 5.54 2.27 18.54
C LEU A 63 4.24 1.99 17.76
N TRP A 64 4.21 0.90 16.98
CA TRP A 64 3.00 0.36 16.35
C TRP A 64 2.19 -0.52 17.29
#